data_AF-A0A438FLG4-F1
#
_entry.id   AF-A0A438FLG4-F1
#
_cell.length_a   1.000
_cell.length_b   1.000
_cell.length_c   1.000
_cell.angle_alpha   90.00
_cell.angle_beta   90.00
_cell.angle_gamma   90.00
#
_symmetry.space_group_name_H-M   'P 1'
#
loop_
_entity.id
_entity.type
_entity.pdbx_description
1 polymer ?
#
loop_
_entity_poly.entity_id
_entity_poly.type
_entity_poly.pdbx_seq_one_letter_code
_entity_poly.pdbx_strand_id
1 'polypeptide(L)'
;MDACMLIVMCVETVVVLEEIRLGLELNDYGMQQRRIAHMRFLGELYNYEHVDSSVIFDTLYLILAFGHETAEQDVLDPPEDCFRIRMVITLLETCGHYFDRGSSKRKLDRFLIHFQRYILSKGALPLDIEFDLQFV
;
A
#
# COMPACT_ATOMS: atom_id res chain seq x y z
N MET A 1 -12.77 -24.83 -6.43
CA MET A 1 -11.60 -24.66 -5.55
C MET A 1 -11.84 -25.54 -4.34
N ASP A 2 -10.94 -26.46 -4.03
CA ASP A 2 -11.10 -27.37 -2.89
C ASP A 2 -10.91 -26.62 -1.56
N ALA A 3 -11.56 -27.08 -0.49
CA ALA A 3 -11.53 -26.44 0.84
C ALA A 3 -10.10 -26.28 1.40
N CYS A 4 -9.19 -27.18 1.04
CA CYS A 4 -7.77 -27.10 1.41
C CYS A 4 -7.09 -25.88 0.78
N MET A 5 -7.41 -25.57 -0.47
CA MET A 5 -6.87 -24.42 -1.20
C MET A 5 -7.38 -23.09 -0.63
N LEU A 6 -8.65 -23.06 -0.20
CA LEU A 6 -9.24 -21.89 0.46
C LEU A 6 -8.54 -21.57 1.79
N ILE A 7 -8.24 -22.60 2.60
CA ILE A 7 -7.55 -22.44 3.89
C ILE A 7 -6.12 -21.91 3.67
N VAL A 8 -5.38 -22.49 2.72
CA VAL A 8 -4.00 -22.05 2.43
C VAL A 8 -3.99 -20.58 1.98
N MET A 9 -4.90 -20.19 1.09
CA MET A 9 -5.00 -18.80 0.60
C MET A 9 -5.41 -17.81 1.70
N CYS A 10 -6.33 -18.18 2.60
CA CYS A 10 -6.68 -17.36 3.74
C CYS A 10 -5.47 -17.14 4.66
N VAL A 11 -4.69 -18.19 4.94
CA VAL A 11 -3.47 -18.09 5.75
C VAL A 11 -2.43 -17.20 5.07
N GLU A 12 -2.20 -17.37 3.77
CA GLU A 12 -1.27 -16.53 3.00
C GLU A 12 -1.68 -15.05 3.00
N THR A 13 -2.98 -14.77 2.89
CA THR A 13 -3.51 -13.39 2.97
C THR A 13 -3.25 -12.77 4.34
N VAL A 14 -3.52 -13.49 5.42
CA VAL A 14 -3.27 -13.00 6.78
C VAL A 14 -1.79 -12.74 7.00
N VAL A 15 -0.93 -13.65 6.53
CA VAL A 15 0.53 -13.52 6.65
C VAL A 15 1.04 -12.30 5.89
N VAL A 16 0.63 -12.07 4.64
CA VAL A 16 1.11 -10.91 3.88
C VAL A 16 0.68 -9.58 4.50
N LEU A 17 -0.55 -9.49 5.03
CA LEU A 17 -1.02 -8.27 5.69
C LEU A 17 -0.24 -7.97 6.97
N GLU A 18 0.08 -9.00 7.76
CA GLU A 18 0.91 -8.83 8.96
C GLU A 18 2.36 -8.46 8.60
N GLU A 19 2.93 -9.05 7.55
CA GLU A 19 4.27 -8.68 7.05
C GLU A 19 4.33 -7.23 6.54
N ILE A 20 3.26 -6.73 5.91
CA ILE A 20 3.15 -5.31 5.53
C ILE A 20 3.12 -4.43 6.78
N ARG A 21 2.33 -4.80 7.80
CA ARG A 21 2.23 -4.06 9.07
C ARG A 21 3.58 -4.04 9.82
N LEU A 22 4.23 -5.20 9.99
CA LEU A 22 5.58 -5.28 10.57
C LEU A 22 6.61 -4.48 9.76
N GLY A 23 6.49 -4.49 8.43
CA GLY A 23 7.37 -3.71 7.56
C GLY A 23 7.24 -2.20 7.79
N LEU A 24 6.06 -1.70 8.16
CA LEU A 24 5.84 -0.30 8.54
C LEU A 24 6.39 0.01 9.94
N GLU A 25 6.30 -0.93 10.88
CA GLU A 25 6.85 -0.81 12.24
C GLU A 25 8.39 -0.77 12.25
N LEU A 26 9.03 -1.67 11.51
CA LEU A 26 10.49 -1.78 11.49
C LEU A 26 11.14 -0.71 10.61
N ASN A 27 10.47 -0.34 9.52
CA ASN A 27 10.95 0.57 8.49
C ASN A 27 12.42 0.33 8.03
N ASP A 28 12.81 -0.93 7.91
CA ASP A 28 14.16 -1.33 7.54
C ASP A 28 14.41 -1.14 6.03
N TYR A 29 15.40 -0.30 5.69
CA TYR A 29 15.85 -0.04 4.32
C TYR A 29 16.32 -1.32 3.59
N GLY A 30 16.93 -2.27 4.32
CA GLY A 30 17.37 -3.55 3.76
C GLY A 30 16.21 -4.45 3.29
N MET A 31 14.99 -4.19 3.79
CA MET A 31 13.79 -4.98 3.48
C MET A 31 12.89 -4.33 2.44
N GLN A 32 13.28 -3.19 1.85
CA GLN A 32 12.45 -2.45 0.89
C GLN A 32 12.00 -3.30 -0.30
N GLN A 33 12.91 -4.09 -0.92
CA GLN A 33 12.53 -4.96 -2.04
C GLN A 33 11.48 -6.00 -1.65
N ARG A 34 11.61 -6.59 -0.46
CA ARG A 34 10.63 -7.54 0.07
C ARG A 34 9.28 -6.87 0.34
N ARG A 35 9.28 -5.65 0.89
CA ARG A 35 8.06 -4.85 1.11
C ARG A 35 7.35 -4.53 -0.21
N ILE A 36 8.09 -4.15 -1.26
CA ILE A 36 7.52 -3.98 -2.62
C ILE A 36 6.95 -5.29 -3.16
N ALA A 37 7.63 -6.42 -2.95
CA ALA A 37 7.10 -7.73 -3.35
C ALA A 37 5.79 -8.08 -2.63
N HIS A 38 5.65 -7.75 -1.34
CA HIS A 38 4.40 -7.92 -0.61
C HIS A 38 3.27 -7.04 -1.18
N MET A 39 3.56 -5.80 -1.58
CA MET A 39 2.57 -4.92 -2.23
C MET A 39 2.08 -5.51 -3.56
N ARG A 40 2.99 -5.99 -4.42
CA ARG A 40 2.62 -6.66 -5.67
C ARG A 40 1.80 -7.91 -5.40
N PHE A 41 2.24 -8.74 -4.46
CA PHE A 41 1.54 -9.96 -4.11
C PHE A 41 0.11 -9.69 -3.62
N LEU A 42 -0.09 -8.69 -2.78
CA LEU A 42 -1.43 -8.30 -2.33
C LEU A 42 -2.31 -7.80 -3.50
N GLY A 43 -1.75 -7.03 -4.43
CA GLY A 43 -2.47 -6.60 -5.63
C GLY A 43 -2.87 -7.79 -6.51
N GLU A 44 -2.00 -8.77 -6.70
CA GLU A 44 -2.33 -10.00 -7.42
C GLU A 44 -3.42 -10.80 -6.71
N LEU A 45 -3.38 -10.94 -5.38
CA LEU A 45 -4.45 -11.60 -4.63
C LEU A 45 -5.82 -10.95 -4.91
N TYR A 46 -5.87 -9.63 -5.09
CA TYR A 46 -7.10 -8.95 -5.52
C TYR A 46 -7.46 -9.26 -6.98
N ASN A 47 -6.50 -9.22 -7.90
CA ASN A 47 -6.72 -9.49 -9.33
C ASN A 47 -7.27 -10.91 -9.57
N TYR A 48 -6.86 -11.87 -8.74
CA TYR A 48 -7.37 -13.25 -8.76
C TYR A 48 -8.60 -13.45 -7.86
N GLU A 49 -9.24 -12.40 -7.36
CA GLU A 49 -10.46 -12.43 -6.53
C GLU A 49 -10.31 -13.16 -5.18
N HIS A 50 -9.08 -13.27 -4.65
CA HIS A 50 -8.82 -13.89 -3.34
C HIS A 50 -9.07 -12.92 -2.18
N VAL A 51 -9.02 -11.61 -2.43
CA VAL A 51 -9.35 -10.57 -1.45
C VAL A 51 -10.29 -9.53 -2.03
N ASP A 52 -11.14 -8.96 -1.17
CA ASP A 52 -12.05 -7.89 -1.54
C ASP A 52 -11.34 -6.53 -1.67
N SER A 53 -11.93 -5.64 -2.44
CA SER A 53 -11.45 -4.25 -2.57
C SER A 53 -11.29 -3.51 -1.23
N SER A 54 -12.06 -3.89 -0.19
CA SER A 54 -11.90 -3.32 1.16
C SER A 54 -10.51 -3.56 1.72
N VAL A 55 -9.95 -4.76 1.54
CA VAL A 55 -8.61 -5.09 2.04
C VAL A 55 -7.54 -4.20 1.38
N ILE A 56 -7.69 -3.94 0.08
CA ILE A 56 -6.80 -3.04 -0.66
C ILE A 56 -6.88 -1.62 -0.12
N PHE A 57 -8.09 -1.07 0.04
CA PHE A 57 -8.25 0.28 0.58
C PHE A 57 -7.79 0.39 2.03
N ASP A 58 -8.12 -0.58 2.88
CA ASP A 58 -7.68 -0.57 4.29
C ASP A 58 -6.15 -0.61 4.39
N THR A 59 -5.48 -1.39 3.52
CA THR A 59 -4.02 -1.43 3.43
C THR A 59 -3.44 -0.10 2.92
N LEU A 60 -4.04 0.50 1.89
CA LEU A 60 -3.63 1.81 1.37
C LEU A 60 -3.72 2.89 2.47
N TYR A 61 -4.82 2.93 3.23
CA TYR A 61 -4.97 3.87 4.35
C TYR A 61 -4.00 3.57 5.51
N LEU A 62 -3.77 2.29 5.82
CA LEU A 62 -2.79 1.88 6.83
C LEU A 62 -1.40 2.43 6.50
N ILE A 63 -0.95 2.28 5.24
CA ILE A 63 0.38 2.76 4.81
C ILE A 63 0.52 4.27 5.03
N LEU A 64 -0.51 5.06 4.72
CA LEU A 64 -0.45 6.51 4.92
C LEU A 64 -0.53 6.92 6.39
N ALA A 65 -1.38 6.25 7.18
CA ALA A 65 -1.69 6.69 8.54
C ALA A 65 -0.69 6.19 9.60
N PHE A 66 0.03 5.10 9.35
CA PHE A 66 0.84 4.44 10.38
C PHE A 66 1.97 5.33 10.91
N GLY A 67 1.85 5.87 12.13
CA GLY A 67 2.86 6.77 12.70
C GLY A 67 2.89 8.19 12.10
N HIS A 68 2.07 8.49 11.09
CA HIS A 68 2.01 9.81 10.44
C HIS A 68 1.23 10.82 11.28
N GLU A 69 1.74 12.06 11.41
CA GLU A 69 1.20 13.11 12.30
C GLU A 69 1.10 12.66 13.78
N THR A 70 1.93 11.70 14.20
CA THR A 70 1.99 11.20 15.58
C THR A 70 3.28 11.63 16.28
N ALA A 71 3.36 11.40 17.60
CA ALA A 71 4.59 11.63 18.36
C ALA A 71 5.78 10.77 17.93
N GLU A 72 5.54 9.67 17.19
CA GLU A 72 6.56 8.73 16.71
C GLU A 72 6.93 8.95 15.24
N GLN A 73 6.44 10.03 14.61
CA GLN A 73 6.61 10.30 13.18
C GLN A 73 8.08 10.29 12.76
N ASP A 74 8.97 10.93 13.53
CA ASP A 74 10.40 11.02 13.17
C ASP A 74 11.09 9.65 13.10
N VAL A 75 10.54 8.63 13.75
CA VAL A 75 11.06 7.25 13.74
C VAL A 75 10.37 6.42 12.66
N LEU A 76 9.04 6.48 12.59
CA LEU A 76 8.24 5.59 11.77
C LEU A 76 8.00 6.11 10.34
N ASP A 77 7.93 7.43 10.18
CA ASP A 77 7.56 8.10 8.94
C ASP A 77 8.26 9.47 8.75
N PRO A 78 9.61 9.52 8.82
CA PRO A 78 10.32 10.78 8.69
C PRO A 78 10.02 11.49 7.35
N PRO A 79 9.97 12.83 7.30
CA PRO A 79 9.61 13.58 6.09
C PRO A 79 10.47 13.30 4.84
N GLU A 80 11.68 12.81 5.05
CA GLU A 80 12.68 12.47 4.02
C GLU A 80 12.47 11.06 3.47
N ASP A 81 11.79 10.19 4.23
CA ASP A 81 11.46 8.84 3.78
C ASP A 81 10.19 8.85 2.94
N CYS A 82 10.39 8.73 1.63
CA CYS A 82 9.34 8.66 0.64
C CYS A 82 8.96 7.21 0.25
N PHE A 83 9.52 6.18 0.91
CA PHE A 83 9.32 4.78 0.51
C PHE A 83 7.87 4.32 0.57
N ARG A 84 7.08 4.87 1.50
CA ARG A 84 5.64 4.56 1.56
C ARG A 84 4.86 5.03 0.34
N ILE A 85 5.29 6.12 -0.30
CA ILE A 85 4.74 6.58 -1.59
C ILE A 85 4.96 5.47 -2.63
N ARG A 86 6.17 4.90 -2.68
CA ARG A 86 6.51 3.78 -3.58
C ARG A 86 5.63 2.55 -3.34
N MET A 87 5.33 2.22 -2.08
CA MET A 87 4.44 1.11 -1.73
C MET A 87 3.01 1.33 -2.26
N VAL A 88 2.48 2.55 -2.09
CA VAL A 88 1.14 2.92 -2.59
C VAL A 88 1.10 2.84 -4.11
N ILE A 89 2.07 3.45 -4.80
CA ILE A 89 2.18 3.40 -6.26
C ILE A 89 2.21 1.95 -6.74
N THR A 90 3.08 1.12 -6.17
CA THR A 90 3.22 -0.29 -6.57
C THR A 90 1.89 -1.06 -6.48
N LEU A 91 1.13 -0.84 -5.40
CA LEU A 91 -0.16 -1.50 -5.22
C LEU A 91 -1.19 -1.03 -6.26
N LEU A 92 -1.25 0.29 -6.49
CA LEU A 92 -2.16 0.88 -7.48
C LEU A 92 -1.78 0.53 -8.93
N GLU A 93 -0.50 0.40 -9.26
CA GLU A 93 -0.05 -0.11 -10.56
C GLU A 93 -0.53 -1.56 -10.77
N THR A 94 -0.50 -2.38 -9.72
CA THR A 94 -0.85 -3.81 -9.81
C THR A 94 -2.35 -4.03 -9.97
N CYS A 95 -3.19 -3.31 -9.21
CA CYS A 95 -4.64 -3.57 -9.18
C CYS A 95 -5.53 -2.34 -9.33
N GLY A 96 -4.99 -1.13 -9.38
CA GLY A 96 -5.76 0.13 -9.34
C GLY A 96 -6.65 0.34 -10.56
N HIS A 97 -6.29 -0.22 -11.72
CA HIS A 97 -7.08 -0.10 -12.96
C HIS A 97 -8.46 -0.76 -12.87
N TYR A 98 -8.70 -1.67 -11.92
CA TYR A 98 -10.02 -2.24 -11.63
C TYR A 98 -10.95 -1.30 -10.83
N PHE A 99 -10.42 -0.20 -10.28
CA PHE A 99 -11.18 0.78 -9.51
C PHE A 99 -11.69 1.94 -10.38
N ASP A 100 -12.08 1.67 -11.62
CA ASP A 100 -12.48 2.68 -12.61
C ASP A 100 -13.98 3.06 -12.55
N ARG A 101 -14.81 2.29 -11.82
CA ARG A 101 -16.28 2.42 -11.80
C ARG A 101 -16.90 2.25 -10.40
N GLY A 102 -18.17 2.65 -10.30
CA GLY A 102 -19.02 2.30 -9.16
C GLY A 102 -18.52 2.81 -7.80
N SER A 103 -18.68 1.97 -6.76
CA SER A 103 -18.30 2.30 -5.38
C SER A 103 -16.79 2.28 -5.17
N SER A 104 -16.05 1.40 -5.86
CA SER A 104 -14.59 1.33 -5.79
C SER A 104 -13.92 2.59 -6.35
N LYS A 105 -14.43 3.14 -7.46
CA LYS A 105 -13.96 4.44 -7.96
C LYS A 105 -14.08 5.55 -6.93
N ARG A 106 -15.24 5.68 -6.28
CA ARG A 106 -15.46 6.70 -5.25
C ARG A 106 -14.51 6.53 -4.05
N LYS A 107 -14.19 5.29 -3.68
CA LYS A 107 -13.20 5.00 -2.64
C LYS A 107 -11.80 5.41 -3.07
N LEU A 108 -11.42 5.12 -4.33
CA LEU A 108 -10.14 5.54 -4.89
C LEU A 108 -10.03 7.06 -4.97
N ASP A 109 -11.03 7.76 -5.52
CA ASP A 109 -11.06 9.22 -5.60
C ASP A 109 -10.88 9.86 -4.20
N ARG A 110 -11.53 9.30 -3.17
CA ARG A 110 -11.35 9.76 -1.79
C ARG A 110 -9.94 9.47 -1.27
N PHE A 111 -9.43 8.25 -1.49
CA PHE A 111 -8.08 7.88 -1.08
C PHE A 111 -7.01 8.79 -1.70
N LEU A 112 -7.14 9.11 -2.99
CA LEU A 112 -6.18 9.97 -3.70
C LEU A 112 -6.07 11.37 -3.09
N ILE A 113 -7.15 11.92 -2.51
CA ILE A 113 -7.09 13.19 -1.76
C ILE A 113 -6.20 13.04 -0.52
N HIS A 114 -6.35 11.95 0.23
CA HIS A 114 -5.49 11.67 1.39
C HIS A 114 -4.05 11.40 0.99
N PHE A 115 -3.84 10.70 -0.13
CA PHE A 115 -2.52 10.43 -0.66
C PHE A 115 -1.80 11.69 -1.12
N GLN A 116 -2.50 12.61 -1.81
CA GLN A 116 -1.95 13.92 -2.17
C GLN A 116 -1.54 14.73 -0.95
N ARG A 117 -2.38 14.78 0.11
CA ARG A 117 -2.03 15.45 1.36
C ARG A 117 -0.78 14.82 2.00
N TYR A 118 -0.70 13.49 2.02
CA TYR A 118 0.47 12.78 2.53
C TYR A 118 1.73 13.11 1.72
N ILE A 119 1.67 13.12 0.38
CA ILE A 119 2.81 13.51 -0.47
C ILE A 119 3.27 14.94 -0.15
N LEU A 120 2.34 15.89 0.01
CA LEU A 120 2.65 17.28 0.36
C LEU A 120 3.24 17.47 1.76
N SER A 121 3.07 16.48 2.66
CA SER A 121 3.69 16.49 3.99
C SER A 121 5.15 16.03 3.96
N LYS A 122 5.58 15.36 2.87
CA LYS A 122 6.96 14.94 2.68
C LYS A 122 7.81 16.11 2.18
N GLY A 123 9.12 15.97 2.35
CA GLY A 123 10.11 16.93 1.86
C GLY A 123 10.25 16.89 0.34
N ALA A 124 11.46 17.12 -0.15
CA ALA A 124 11.75 16.98 -1.58
C ALA A 124 11.58 15.53 -2.02
N LEU A 125 10.72 15.29 -3.01
CA LEU A 125 10.56 13.97 -3.58
C LEU A 125 11.78 13.62 -4.44
N PRO A 126 12.31 12.39 -4.33
CA PRO A 126 13.23 11.84 -5.32
C PRO A 126 12.61 11.88 -6.72
N LEU A 127 13.41 12.26 -7.73
CA LEU A 127 12.96 12.41 -9.12
C LEU A 127 12.28 11.14 -9.65
N ASP A 128 12.78 9.96 -9.29
CA ASP A 128 12.17 8.69 -9.69
C ASP A 128 10.74 8.57 -9.17
N ILE A 129 10.48 8.92 -7.90
CA ILE A 129 9.13 8.91 -7.32
C ILE A 129 8.23 9.93 -8.02
N GLU A 130 8.75 11.12 -8.34
CA GLU A 130 7.99 12.13 -9.09
C GLU A 130 7.56 11.62 -10.47
N PHE A 131 8.43 10.87 -11.16
CA PHE A 131 8.07 10.25 -12.44
C PHE A 131 6.98 9.20 -12.27
N ASP A 132 7.09 8.33 -11.25
CA ASP A 132 6.11 7.27 -11.06
C ASP A 132 4.71 7.81 -10.71
N LEU A 133 4.65 8.92 -9.98
CA LEU A 133 3.38 9.61 -9.67
C LEU A 133 2.62 10.10 -10.91
N GLN A 134 3.28 10.25 -12.06
CA GLN A 134 2.62 10.65 -13.30
C GLN A 134 1.78 9.52 -13.91
N PHE A 135 1.98 8.28 -13.47
CA PHE A 135 1.34 7.08 -14.00
C PHE A 135 0.25 6.49 -13.09
N VAL A 136 -0.01 7.12 -11.94
CA VAL A 136 -1.02 6.71 -10.95
C VAL A 136 -2.28 7.56 -11.03
#